data_AF-A0A952ZZ73-F1
#
_entry.id   AF-A0A952ZZ73-F1
#
_cell.length_a   1.000
_cell.length_b   1.000
_cell.length_c   1.000
_cell.angle_alpha   90.00
_cell.angle_beta   90.00
_cell.angle_gamma   90.00
#
_symmetry.space_group_name_H-M   'P 1'
#
loop_
_entity.id
_entity.type
_entity.pdbx_description
1 polymer ?
#
loop_
_entity_poly.entity_id
_entity_poly.type
_entity_poly.pdbx_seq_one_letter_code
_entity_poly.pdbx_strand_id
1 'polypeptide(L)'
;MRTIIILAYLFLVALGGYLAYRDKMFWLSQMKAAGIDFGLPFFWHTGMWSDVFVMTPILWIIFGYVGGWNLKAFILATIAGVIGSLAIHVPYLNHPHPGAHIHGGHLTESGWVHAVYSVAVVGVLVLFYFFTPSVKISDMWIVTILLVIHLFLGTLIPLGLAKLPWFPERPHYDWRAWFAFSTMVLICGGRLFYLSSHQ
;
A
#
# COMPACT_ATOMS: atom_id res chain seq x y z
N MET A 1 -3.57 -4.52 22.18
CA MET A 1 -2.94 -5.09 20.97
C MET A 1 -3.16 -4.24 19.71
N ARG A 2 -4.40 -3.89 19.33
CA ARG A 2 -4.69 -3.05 18.13
C ARG A 2 -3.88 -1.75 18.08
N THR A 3 -3.88 -0.99 19.18
CA THR A 3 -3.13 0.28 19.29
C THR A 3 -1.63 0.08 19.05
N ILE A 4 -1.02 -0.96 19.63
CA ILE A 4 0.42 -1.23 19.49
C ILE A 4 0.76 -1.51 18.02
N ILE A 5 -0.05 -2.31 17.34
CA ILE A 5 0.18 -2.65 15.93
C ILE A 5 0.04 -1.42 15.04
N ILE A 6 -0.96 -0.58 15.30
CA ILE A 6 -1.14 0.67 14.55
C ILE A 6 0.02 1.64 14.80
N LEU A 7 0.48 1.79 16.04
CA LEU A 7 1.64 2.61 16.34
C LEU A 7 2.90 2.07 15.66
N ALA A 8 3.10 0.76 15.63
CA ALA A 8 4.21 0.14 14.92
C ALA A 8 4.13 0.37 13.40
N TYR A 9 2.94 0.26 12.82
CA TYR A 9 2.70 0.55 11.41
C TYR A 9 2.98 2.02 11.06
N LEU A 10 2.43 2.96 11.84
CA LEU A 10 2.66 4.39 11.67
C LEU A 10 4.13 4.76 11.87
N PHE A 11 4.82 4.08 12.80
CA PHE A 11 6.26 4.23 12.97
C PHE A 11 7.02 3.82 11.71
N LEU A 12 6.66 2.71 11.04
CA LEU A 12 7.29 2.30 9.79
C LEU A 12 7.05 3.31 8.65
N VAL A 13 5.85 3.87 8.55
CA VAL A 13 5.55 4.95 7.58
C VAL A 13 6.42 6.19 7.89
N ALA A 14 6.51 6.58 9.15
CA ALA A 14 7.34 7.70 9.58
C ALA A 14 8.83 7.45 9.35
N LEU A 15 9.30 6.21 9.56
CA LEU A 15 10.67 5.79 9.27
C LEU A 15 10.96 5.90 7.77
N GLY A 16 10.06 5.44 6.90
CA GLY A 16 10.18 5.64 5.45
C GLY A 16 10.31 7.12 5.09
N GLY A 17 9.50 7.99 5.70
CA GLY A 17 9.59 9.43 5.52
C GLY A 17 10.92 10.01 5.99
N TYR A 18 11.41 9.60 7.16
CA TYR A 18 12.73 10.03 7.66
C TYR A 18 13.87 9.62 6.73
N LEU A 19 13.85 8.38 6.24
CA LEU A 19 14.85 7.85 5.31
C LEU A 19 14.81 8.60 3.98
N ALA A 20 13.61 8.83 3.42
CA ALA A 20 13.44 9.64 2.23
C ALA A 20 13.95 11.09 2.42
N TYR A 21 13.79 11.65 3.62
CA TYR A 21 14.29 13.00 3.93
C TYR A 21 15.83 13.04 3.96
N ARG A 22 16.45 12.03 4.58
CA ARG A 22 17.90 11.85 4.61
C ARG A 22 18.47 11.74 3.19
N ASP A 23 17.78 10.98 2.33
CA ASP A 23 18.17 10.70 0.95
C ASP A 23 17.75 11.80 -0.05
N LYS A 24 17.31 12.98 0.45
CA LYS A 24 16.90 14.16 -0.35
C LYS A 24 15.68 13.93 -1.26
N MET A 25 14.90 12.89 -1.00
CA MET A 25 13.71 12.51 -1.76
C MET A 25 12.39 12.88 -1.07
N PHE A 26 12.40 13.59 0.05
CA PHE A 26 11.16 13.90 0.77
C PHE A 26 10.42 15.10 0.20
N TRP A 27 11.11 16.23 0.06
CA TRP A 27 10.56 17.45 -0.54
C TRP A 27 11.07 17.65 -1.97
N LEU A 28 10.23 18.27 -2.81
CA LEU A 28 10.64 18.67 -4.16
C LEU A 28 11.86 19.62 -4.14
N SER A 29 11.94 20.50 -3.14
CA SER A 29 13.07 21.41 -2.98
C SER A 29 14.39 20.69 -2.66
N GLN A 30 14.34 19.60 -1.87
CA GLN A 30 15.52 18.79 -1.58
C GLN A 30 16.01 18.06 -2.83
N MET A 31 15.09 17.50 -3.61
CA MET A 31 15.40 16.85 -4.87
C MET A 31 16.10 17.83 -5.82
N LYS A 32 15.53 19.02 -6.04
CA LYS A 32 16.13 20.07 -6.88
C LYS A 32 17.50 20.53 -6.37
N ALA A 33 17.65 20.74 -5.06
CA ALA A 33 18.93 21.12 -4.47
C ALA A 33 20.00 20.03 -4.62
N ALA A 34 19.60 18.77 -4.76
CA ALA A 34 20.48 17.63 -5.03
C ALA A 34 20.67 17.33 -6.52
N GLY A 35 20.14 18.17 -7.43
CA GLY A 35 20.23 17.95 -8.88
C GLY A 35 19.32 16.83 -9.40
N ILE A 36 18.28 16.46 -8.64
CA ILE A 36 17.28 15.47 -9.02
C ILE A 36 16.08 16.21 -9.62
N ASP A 37 16.08 16.37 -10.94
CA ASP A 37 15.09 17.19 -11.66
C ASP A 37 13.79 16.44 -12.00
N PHE A 38 13.71 15.15 -11.70
CA PHE A 38 12.58 14.29 -12.03
C PHE A 38 12.36 13.21 -10.97
N GLY A 39 11.11 12.79 -10.80
CA GLY A 39 10.72 11.74 -9.85
C GLY A 39 9.58 12.15 -8.92
N LEU A 40 9.19 11.24 -8.03
CA LEU A 40 8.14 11.48 -7.05
C LEU A 40 8.71 11.71 -5.64
N PRO A 41 8.63 12.95 -5.11
CA PRO A 41 8.98 13.20 -3.72
C PRO A 41 8.02 12.47 -2.77
N PHE A 42 8.54 11.98 -1.64
CA PHE A 42 7.79 11.22 -0.63
C PHE A 42 6.54 11.98 -0.16
N PHE A 43 6.66 13.29 0.06
CA PHE A 43 5.54 14.11 0.50
C PHE A 43 4.37 14.11 -0.49
N TRP A 44 4.63 13.95 -1.78
CA TRP A 44 3.59 13.87 -2.80
C TRP A 44 3.18 12.44 -3.12
N HIS A 45 3.75 11.45 -2.44
CA HIS A 45 3.38 10.06 -2.59
C HIS A 45 2.04 9.80 -1.87
N THR A 46 0.92 10.00 -2.57
CA THR A 46 -0.43 9.86 -2.00
C THR A 46 -0.71 8.48 -1.40
N GLY A 47 -0.01 7.44 -1.84
CA GLY A 47 -0.01 6.13 -1.18
C GLY A 47 0.45 6.15 0.28
N MET A 48 1.45 6.98 0.62
CA MET A 48 1.96 7.09 1.99
C MET A 48 0.98 7.81 2.92
N TRP A 49 0.24 8.77 2.38
CA TRP A 49 -0.81 9.45 3.14
C TRP A 49 -2.06 8.59 3.26
N SER A 50 -2.42 7.83 2.22
CA SER A 50 -3.51 6.87 2.33
C SER A 50 -3.15 5.72 3.28
N ASP A 51 -1.89 5.37 3.44
CA ASP A 51 -1.42 4.49 4.52
C ASP A 51 -1.78 5.07 5.91
N VAL A 52 -1.48 6.34 6.16
CA VAL A 52 -1.81 6.98 7.44
C VAL A 52 -3.33 7.10 7.64
N PHE A 53 -4.07 7.64 6.67
CA PHE A 53 -5.46 8.05 6.87
C PHE A 53 -6.50 6.98 6.51
N VAL A 54 -6.16 6.06 5.61
CA VAL A 54 -7.09 5.04 5.08
C VAL A 54 -6.73 3.64 5.60
N MET A 55 -5.45 3.26 5.58
CA MET A 55 -5.04 1.95 6.11
C MET A 55 -5.13 1.88 7.63
N THR A 56 -4.88 2.95 8.36
CA THR A 56 -5.06 2.95 9.83
C THR A 56 -6.46 2.49 10.28
N PRO A 57 -7.58 3.09 9.79
CA PRO A 57 -8.91 2.60 10.16
C PRO A 57 -9.20 1.19 9.61
N ILE A 58 -8.68 0.81 8.44
CA ILE A 58 -8.76 -0.58 7.94
C ILE A 58 -8.12 -1.55 8.94
N LEU A 59 -6.87 -1.30 9.35
CA LEU A 59 -6.14 -2.15 10.28
C LEU A 59 -6.84 -2.19 11.64
N TRP A 60 -7.40 -1.07 12.11
CA TRP A 60 -8.20 -1.04 13.33
C TRP A 60 -9.38 -2.03 13.28
N ILE A 61 -10.12 -2.05 12.17
CA ILE A 61 -11.23 -2.98 11.95
C ILE A 61 -10.71 -4.42 11.85
N ILE A 62 -9.66 -4.68 11.07
CA ILE A 62 -9.17 -6.04 10.84
C ILE A 62 -8.60 -6.66 12.13
N PHE A 63 -7.80 -5.92 12.89
CA PHE A 63 -7.32 -6.38 14.20
C PHE A 63 -8.45 -6.45 15.24
N GLY A 64 -9.66 -6.03 14.87
CA GLY A 64 -10.96 -6.53 15.32
C GLY A 64 -10.98 -8.00 15.68
N TYR A 65 -10.50 -8.79 14.73
CA TYR A 65 -10.79 -10.21 14.55
C TYR A 65 -9.57 -11.12 14.79
N VAL A 66 -8.47 -10.55 15.29
CA VAL A 66 -7.20 -11.24 15.51
C VAL A 66 -7.31 -12.52 16.35
N GLY A 67 -8.27 -12.59 17.28
CA GLY A 67 -8.51 -13.78 18.09
C GLY A 67 -9.01 -15.01 17.30
N GLY A 68 -9.50 -14.82 16.07
CA GLY A 68 -9.95 -15.89 15.19
C GLY A 68 -8.85 -16.51 14.32
N TRP A 69 -7.63 -15.97 14.35
CA TRP A 69 -6.54 -16.43 13.50
C TRP A 69 -5.73 -17.53 14.17
N ASN A 70 -5.45 -18.59 13.40
CA ASN A 70 -4.53 -19.65 13.82
C ASN A 70 -3.19 -19.54 13.09
N LEU A 71 -2.18 -20.26 13.59
CA LEU A 71 -0.82 -20.22 13.07
C LEU A 71 -0.73 -20.62 11.59
N LYS A 72 -1.51 -21.62 11.15
CA LYS A 72 -1.52 -22.06 9.75
C LYS A 72 -2.01 -20.94 8.82
N ALA A 73 -3.11 -20.29 9.18
CA ALA A 73 -3.63 -19.13 8.44
C ALA A 73 -2.61 -17.99 8.39
N PHE A 74 -1.95 -17.71 9.53
CA PHE A 74 -0.93 -16.67 9.62
C PHE A 74 0.27 -16.94 8.69
N ILE A 75 0.77 -18.18 8.64
CA ILE A 75 1.86 -18.58 7.74
C ILE A 75 1.45 -18.42 6.28
N LEU A 76 0.29 -18.95 5.88
CA LEU A 76 -0.20 -18.86 4.51
C LEU A 76 -0.38 -17.41 4.06
N ALA A 77 -0.95 -16.59 4.93
CA ALA A 77 -1.13 -15.16 4.67
C ALA A 77 0.20 -14.40 4.58
N THR A 78 1.19 -14.77 5.39
CA THR A 78 2.55 -14.19 5.31
C THR A 78 3.20 -14.53 3.97
N ILE A 79 3.09 -15.78 3.51
CA ILE A 79 3.59 -16.20 2.19
C ILE A 79 2.90 -15.39 1.08
N ALA A 80 1.57 -15.25 1.14
CA ALA A 80 0.83 -14.42 0.19
C ALA A 80 1.27 -12.95 0.25
N GLY A 81 1.56 -12.43 1.44
CA GLY A 81 2.11 -11.09 1.65
C GLY A 81 3.48 -10.90 1.00
N VAL A 82 4.39 -11.88 1.14
CA VAL A 82 5.70 -11.86 0.46
C VAL A 82 5.53 -11.84 -1.05
N ILE A 83 4.69 -12.73 -1.59
CA ILE A 83 4.41 -12.80 -3.03
C ILE A 83 3.82 -11.46 -3.52
N GLY A 84 2.85 -10.91 -2.79
CA GLY A 84 2.22 -9.63 -3.13
C GLY A 84 3.23 -8.47 -3.10
N SER A 85 4.07 -8.41 -2.07
CA SER A 85 5.13 -7.39 -1.99
C SER A 85 6.12 -7.53 -3.15
N LEU A 86 6.58 -8.74 -3.48
CA LEU A 86 7.46 -8.96 -4.64
C LEU A 86 6.79 -8.57 -5.96
N ALA A 87 5.51 -8.88 -6.14
CA ALA A 87 4.76 -8.51 -7.35
C ALA A 87 4.65 -7.00 -7.55
N ILE A 88 4.69 -6.22 -6.47
CA ILE A 88 4.70 -4.74 -6.51
C ILE A 88 6.13 -4.23 -6.74
N HIS A 89 7.10 -4.71 -5.96
CA HIS A 89 8.44 -4.11 -5.89
C HIS A 89 9.40 -4.56 -6.99
N VAL A 90 9.26 -5.78 -7.52
CA VAL A 90 10.16 -6.27 -8.59
C VAL A 90 9.96 -5.52 -9.91
N PRO A 91 8.73 -5.29 -10.42
CA PRO A 91 8.54 -4.51 -11.65
C PRO A 91 9.04 -3.07 -11.51
N TYR A 92 8.95 -2.54 -10.30
CA TYR A 92 9.40 -1.22 -9.89
C TYR A 92 10.92 -1.03 -10.01
N LEU A 93 11.73 -2.07 -9.87
CA LEU A 93 13.19 -2.00 -10.08
C LEU A 93 13.57 -1.57 -11.50
N ASN A 94 12.70 -1.84 -12.49
CA ASN A 94 12.93 -1.48 -13.88
C ASN A 94 12.30 -0.13 -14.26
N HIS A 95 11.79 0.62 -13.28
CA HIS A 95 11.10 1.88 -13.55
C HIS A 95 12.11 2.98 -13.93
N PRO A 96 11.93 3.70 -15.05
CA PRO A 96 12.90 4.67 -15.55
C PRO A 96 12.97 5.95 -14.72
N HIS A 97 11.96 6.20 -13.88
CA HIS A 97 11.88 7.38 -13.04
C HIS A 97 12.18 7.04 -11.58
N PRO A 98 13.13 7.76 -10.93
CA PRO A 98 13.42 7.61 -9.53
C PRO A 98 12.25 8.10 -8.68
N GLY A 99 12.10 7.54 -7.50
CA GLY A 99 11.12 7.93 -6.50
C GLY A 99 11.65 7.63 -5.11
N ALA A 100 10.95 8.09 -4.08
CA ALA A 100 11.37 7.89 -2.69
C ALA A 100 11.64 6.42 -2.34
N HIS A 101 10.99 5.47 -3.02
CA HIS A 101 11.13 4.03 -2.79
C HIS A 101 12.13 3.33 -3.74
N ILE A 102 12.47 3.91 -4.88
CA ILE A 102 13.29 3.26 -5.93
C ILE A 102 14.20 4.29 -6.56
N HIS A 103 15.49 4.00 -6.66
CA HIS A 103 16.44 4.85 -7.35
C HIS A 103 17.52 3.97 -7.99
N GLY A 104 18.04 4.33 -9.16
CA GLY A 104 19.18 3.64 -9.78
C GLY A 104 19.01 2.11 -9.95
N GLY A 105 17.80 1.64 -10.25
CA GLY A 105 17.51 0.21 -10.43
C GLY A 105 17.44 -0.63 -9.15
N HIS A 106 17.45 0.00 -7.97
CA HIS A 106 17.38 -0.67 -6.67
C HIS A 106 16.33 -0.02 -5.75
N LEU A 107 15.88 -0.76 -4.73
CA LEU A 107 15.09 -0.19 -3.64
C LEU A 107 15.97 0.71 -2.78
N THR A 108 15.47 1.90 -2.48
CA THR A 108 16.08 2.77 -1.44
C THR A 108 15.83 2.16 -0.06
N GLU A 109 16.42 2.74 0.99
CA GLU A 109 16.11 2.30 2.36
C GLU A 109 14.62 2.50 2.69
N SER A 110 14.02 3.61 2.26
CA SER A 110 12.56 3.80 2.36
C SER A 110 11.80 2.73 1.56
N GLY A 111 12.30 2.35 0.38
CA GLY A 111 11.75 1.27 -0.44
C GLY A 111 11.74 -0.08 0.27
N TRP A 112 12.81 -0.41 0.99
CA TRP A 112 12.87 -1.63 1.80
C TRP A 112 11.89 -1.60 2.98
N VAL A 113 11.80 -0.46 3.68
CA VAL A 113 10.80 -0.30 4.75
C VAL A 113 9.39 -0.50 4.20
N HIS A 114 9.08 0.12 3.05
CA HIS A 114 7.82 -0.06 2.34
C HIS A 114 7.56 -1.52 1.95
N ALA A 115 8.56 -2.21 1.39
CA ALA A 115 8.44 -3.61 1.01
C ALA A 115 8.13 -4.50 2.21
N VAL A 116 8.79 -4.28 3.36
CA VAL A 116 8.58 -5.05 4.58
C VAL A 116 7.18 -4.85 5.14
N TYR A 117 6.72 -3.61 5.33
CA TYR A 117 5.38 -3.42 5.87
C TYR A 117 4.28 -3.79 4.87
N SER A 118 4.55 -3.71 3.56
CA SER A 118 3.63 -4.21 2.52
C SER A 118 3.36 -5.71 2.68
N VAL A 119 4.35 -6.51 3.06
CA VAL A 119 4.14 -7.93 3.40
C VAL A 119 3.12 -8.07 4.52
N ALA A 120 3.25 -7.28 5.58
CA ALA A 120 2.34 -7.31 6.71
C ALA A 120 0.93 -6.87 6.32
N VAL A 121 0.80 -5.77 5.58
CA VAL A 121 -0.50 -5.24 5.12
C VAL A 121 -1.23 -6.26 4.23
N VAL A 122 -0.57 -6.78 3.20
CA VAL A 122 -1.17 -7.76 2.29
C VAL A 122 -1.52 -9.03 3.05
N GLY A 123 -0.64 -9.52 3.93
CA GLY A 123 -0.92 -10.70 4.75
C GLY A 123 -2.14 -10.50 5.66
N VAL A 124 -2.25 -9.35 6.32
CA VAL A 124 -3.41 -9.05 7.18
C VAL A 124 -4.70 -8.93 6.38
N LEU A 125 -4.66 -8.38 5.16
CA LEU A 125 -5.82 -8.38 4.25
C LEU A 125 -6.21 -9.80 3.84
N VAL A 126 -5.24 -10.67 3.52
CA VAL A 126 -5.48 -12.09 3.21
C VAL A 126 -6.10 -12.80 4.41
N LEU A 127 -5.59 -12.58 5.63
CA LEU A 127 -6.19 -13.10 6.85
C LEU A 127 -7.65 -12.67 6.98
N PHE A 128 -7.91 -11.38 6.80
CA PHE A 128 -9.25 -10.81 6.93
C PHE A 128 -10.26 -11.45 5.97
N TYR A 129 -9.96 -11.47 4.67
CA TYR A 129 -10.93 -11.92 3.66
C TYR A 129 -11.10 -13.44 3.59
N PHE A 130 -10.03 -14.20 3.85
CA PHE A 130 -10.01 -15.64 3.56
C PHE A 130 -9.96 -16.53 4.80
N PHE A 131 -9.35 -16.07 5.89
CA PHE A 131 -9.07 -16.93 7.05
C PHE A 131 -9.76 -16.47 8.34
N THR A 132 -10.49 -15.36 8.31
CA THR A 132 -11.21 -14.86 9.48
C THR A 132 -12.61 -15.46 9.52
N PRO A 133 -12.94 -16.27 10.53
CA PRO A 133 -14.29 -16.79 10.68
C PRO A 133 -15.25 -15.66 11.09
N SER A 134 -16.47 -15.70 10.55
CA SER A 134 -17.59 -14.87 11.00
C SER A 134 -17.33 -13.36 10.99
N VAL A 135 -16.66 -12.84 9.97
CA VAL A 135 -16.53 -11.39 9.76
C VAL A 135 -17.91 -10.79 9.53
N LYS A 136 -18.22 -9.67 10.20
CA LYS A 136 -19.45 -8.92 9.94
C LYS A 136 -19.43 -8.40 8.51
N ILE A 137 -20.51 -8.62 7.75
CA ILE A 137 -20.65 -8.12 6.37
C ILE A 137 -20.43 -6.60 6.29
N SER A 138 -20.93 -5.84 7.27
CA SER A 138 -20.71 -4.39 7.37
C SER A 138 -19.22 -4.02 7.37
N ASP A 139 -18.42 -4.74 8.15
CA ASP A 139 -16.99 -4.47 8.30
C ASP A 139 -16.25 -4.83 7.01
N MET A 140 -16.65 -5.90 6.33
CA MET A 140 -16.11 -6.25 5.00
C MET A 140 -16.41 -5.19 3.96
N TRP A 141 -17.62 -4.62 3.94
CA TRP A 141 -17.96 -3.51 3.05
C TRP A 141 -17.10 -2.29 3.32
N ILE A 142 -16.99 -1.88 4.60
CA ILE A 142 -16.17 -0.72 4.99
C ILE A 142 -14.72 -0.95 4.58
N VAL A 143 -14.12 -2.10 4.90
CA VAL A 143 -12.74 -2.41 4.52
C VAL A 143 -12.57 -2.42 3.00
N THR A 144 -13.51 -3.00 2.25
CA THR A 144 -13.44 -3.03 0.78
C THR A 144 -13.47 -1.62 0.19
N ILE A 145 -14.41 -0.77 0.63
CA ILE A 145 -14.54 0.61 0.14
C ILE A 145 -13.27 1.41 0.45
N LEU A 146 -12.78 1.32 1.70
CA LEU A 146 -11.56 2.01 2.10
C LEU A 146 -10.35 1.48 1.32
N LEU A 147 -10.26 0.18 1.07
CA LEU A 147 -9.17 -0.40 0.28
C LEU A 147 -9.19 0.09 -1.16
N VAL A 148 -10.37 0.22 -1.78
CA VAL A 148 -10.53 0.80 -3.13
C VAL A 148 -10.04 2.25 -3.14
N ILE A 149 -10.42 3.05 -2.14
CA ILE A 149 -9.93 4.42 -1.98
C ILE A 149 -8.41 4.44 -1.82
N HIS A 150 -7.86 3.57 -0.97
CA HIS A 150 -6.42 3.46 -0.74
C HIS A 150 -5.66 3.14 -2.03
N LEU A 151 -6.13 2.17 -2.83
CA LEU A 151 -5.51 1.80 -4.11
C LEU A 151 -5.61 2.92 -5.15
N PHE A 152 -6.76 3.61 -5.22
CA PHE A 152 -6.92 4.76 -6.10
C PHE A 152 -5.93 5.88 -5.77
N LEU A 153 -5.73 6.17 -4.47
CA LEU A 153 -4.72 7.12 -4.02
C LEU A 153 -3.28 6.61 -4.22
N GLY A 154 -3.04 5.32 -4.01
CA GLY A 154 -1.71 4.70 -4.09
C GLY A 154 -1.16 4.57 -5.51
N THR A 155 -2.04 4.43 -6.50
CA THR A 155 -1.67 4.33 -7.93
C THR A 155 -1.29 5.67 -8.56
N LEU A 156 -1.32 6.77 -7.80
CA LEU A 156 -0.97 8.12 -8.25
C LEU A 156 -1.86 8.65 -9.39
N ILE A 157 -2.98 7.97 -9.70
CA ILE A 157 -3.99 8.42 -10.67
C ILE A 157 -4.42 9.87 -10.37
N PRO A 158 -4.72 10.27 -9.11
CA PRO A 158 -5.10 11.65 -8.81
C PRO A 158 -4.02 12.66 -9.19
N LEU A 159 -2.75 12.35 -8.88
CA LEU A 159 -1.64 13.23 -9.23
C LEU A 159 -1.48 13.34 -10.74
N GLY A 160 -1.72 12.24 -11.45
CA GLY A 160 -1.67 12.27 -12.90
C GLY A 160 -2.78 13.06 -13.57
N LEU A 161 -3.99 13.03 -12.99
CA LEU A 161 -5.09 13.86 -13.43
C LEU A 161 -4.85 15.35 -13.16
N ALA A 162 -4.08 15.68 -12.13
CA ALA A 162 -3.77 17.06 -11.73
C ALA A 162 -2.76 17.77 -12.66
N LYS A 163 -2.03 17.04 -13.52
CA LYS A 163 -1.07 17.60 -14.51
C LYS A 163 -0.09 18.63 -13.93
N LEU A 164 0.50 18.33 -12.78
CA LEU A 164 1.41 19.24 -12.10
C LEU A 164 2.71 19.43 -12.91
N PRO A 165 3.25 20.66 -13.08
CA PRO A 165 4.39 20.93 -13.97
C PRO A 165 5.70 20.19 -13.62
N TRP A 166 5.86 19.82 -12.36
CA TRP A 166 7.02 19.09 -11.85
C TRP A 166 6.79 17.57 -11.79
N PHE A 167 5.53 17.15 -11.91
CA PHE A 167 5.19 15.74 -11.93
C PHE A 167 5.43 15.24 -13.35
N PRO A 168 6.17 14.13 -13.54
CA PRO A 168 6.50 13.66 -14.87
C PRO A 168 5.22 13.53 -15.71
N GLU A 169 5.25 14.05 -16.95
CA GLU A 169 4.10 14.05 -17.90
C GLU A 169 3.48 12.66 -18.10
N ARG A 170 4.21 11.61 -17.70
CA ARG A 170 3.74 10.25 -17.56
C ARG A 170 3.60 9.91 -16.07
N PRO A 171 2.46 10.21 -15.44
CA PRO A 171 1.91 9.23 -14.53
C PRO A 171 1.68 8.02 -15.42
N HIS A 172 2.36 6.94 -15.11
CA HIS A 172 2.09 5.66 -15.73
C HIS A 172 0.60 5.34 -15.54
N TYR A 173 -0.22 5.67 -16.56
CA TYR A 173 -1.38 4.88 -16.97
C TYR A 173 -0.86 3.52 -17.44
N ASP A 174 -0.08 2.87 -16.59
CA ASP A 174 0.37 1.53 -16.79
C ASP A 174 -0.86 0.68 -16.49
N TRP A 175 -1.30 -0.02 -17.52
CA TRP A 175 -2.37 -1.00 -17.42
C TRP A 175 -2.15 -1.95 -16.23
N ARG A 176 -0.91 -2.14 -15.76
CA ARG A 176 -0.59 -2.88 -14.52
C ARG A 176 -1.23 -2.27 -13.27
N ALA A 177 -1.23 -0.95 -13.12
CA ALA A 177 -1.87 -0.27 -11.99
C ALA A 177 -3.39 -0.46 -12.04
N TRP A 178 -3.99 -0.32 -13.23
CA TRP A 178 -5.42 -0.58 -13.45
C TRP A 178 -5.78 -2.05 -13.29
N PHE A 179 -4.91 -2.96 -13.71
CA PHE A 179 -5.08 -4.40 -13.55
C PHE A 179 -5.03 -4.77 -12.07
N ALA A 180 -4.01 -4.31 -11.32
CA ALA A 180 -3.91 -4.53 -9.88
C ALA A 180 -5.15 -3.99 -9.13
N PHE A 181 -5.59 -2.77 -9.48
CA PHE A 181 -6.82 -2.18 -8.96
C PHE A 181 -8.05 -3.05 -9.26
N SER A 182 -8.24 -3.44 -10.52
CA SER A 182 -9.39 -4.24 -10.97
C SER A 182 -9.39 -5.64 -10.35
N THR A 183 -8.24 -6.30 -10.28
CA THR A 183 -8.10 -7.62 -9.65
C THR A 183 -8.45 -7.55 -8.17
N MET A 184 -8.00 -6.54 -7.43
CA MET A 184 -8.37 -6.41 -6.02
C MET A 184 -9.86 -6.13 -5.85
N VAL A 185 -10.44 -5.24 -6.66
CA VAL A 185 -11.89 -4.98 -6.67
C VAL A 185 -12.67 -6.27 -6.91
N LEU A 186 -12.24 -7.10 -7.88
CA LEU A 186 -12.88 -8.38 -8.19
C LEU A 186 -12.74 -9.40 -7.06
N ILE A 187 -11.58 -9.49 -6.42
CA ILE A 187 -11.35 -10.43 -5.30
C ILE A 187 -12.20 -10.03 -4.09
N CYS A 188 -12.15 -8.76 -3.68
CA CYS A 188 -12.92 -8.26 -2.55
C CYS A 188 -14.42 -8.30 -2.83
N GLY A 189 -14.84 -7.85 -4.03
CA GLY A 189 -16.22 -7.86 -4.48
C GLY A 189 -16.79 -9.27 -4.64
N GLY A 190 -16.02 -10.19 -5.20
CA GLY A 190 -16.43 -11.59 -5.36
C GLY A 190 -16.62 -12.30 -4.02
N ARG A 191 -15.72 -12.06 -3.06
CA ARG A 191 -15.86 -12.60 -1.70
C ARG A 191 -17.08 -12.02 -0.98
N LEU A 192 -17.32 -10.71 -1.09
CA LEU A 192 -18.50 -10.05 -0.55
C LEU A 192 -19.79 -10.65 -1.14
N PHE A 193 -19.87 -10.75 -2.47
CA PHE A 193 -21.02 -11.31 -3.17
C PHE A 193 -21.32 -12.75 -2.76
N TYR A 194 -20.28 -13.58 -2.63
CA TYR A 194 -20.43 -14.95 -2.15
C TYR A 194 -21.03 -15.01 -0.75
N LEU A 195 -20.54 -14.19 0.19
CA LEU A 195 -21.06 -14.21 1.56
C LEU A 195 -22.47 -13.63 1.66
N SER A 196 -22.80 -12.60 0.88
CA SER A 196 -24.16 -12.02 0.89
C SER A 196 -25.22 -12.94 0.28
N SER A 197 -24.82 -13.95 -0.50
CA SER A 197 -25.74 -14.90 -1.14
C SER A 197 -25.95 -16.19 -0.35
N HIS A 198 -25.20 -16.40 0.73
CA HIS A 198 -25.19 -17.64 1.52
C HIS A 198 -25.43 -17.40 3.04
N GLN A 199 -25.90 -16.22 3.42
CA GLN A 199 -26.38 -15.86 4.77
C GLN A 199 -27.85 -15.48 4.68
#